data_AF-X1VS68-F1
#
_entry.id   AF-X1VS68-F1
#
_cell.length_a   1.000
_cell.length_b   1.000
_cell.length_c   1.000
_cell.angle_alpha   90.00
_cell.angle_beta   90.00
_cell.angle_gamma   90.00
#
_symmetry.space_group_name_H-M   'P 1'
#
loop_
_entity.id
_entity.type
_entity.pdbx_description
1 polymer ?
#
loop_
_entity_poly.entity_id
_entity_poly.type
_entity_poly.pdbx_seq_one_letter_code
_entity_poly.pdbx_strand_id
1 'polypeptide(L)' 'AITYLKRMSRQIVEKKPELKDVKTEAQLEWRHMFNKVVALWHALSPEEKAEWESAARPRHMTGYAWFLSQALRPNP' A
#
# COMPACT_ATOMS: atom_id res chain seq x y z
N ALA A 1 16.84 24.69 -7.62
CA ALA A 1 18.17 24.35 -7.08
C ALA A 1 18.77 23.24 -7.93
N ILE A 2 20.04 23.36 -8.31
CA ILE A 2 20.76 22.38 -9.14
C ILE A 2 21.68 21.57 -8.24
N THR A 3 21.81 20.26 -8.49
CA THR A 3 22.66 19.37 -7.70
C THR A 3 23.77 18.83 -8.60
N TYR A 4 25.00 18.82 -8.09
CA TYR A 4 26.16 18.30 -8.81
C TYR A 4 26.50 16.91 -8.25
N LEU A 5 26.42 15.89 -9.09
CA LEU A 5 26.80 14.53 -8.73
C LEU A 5 28.05 14.13 -9.51
N LYS A 6 29.06 13.59 -8.82
CA LYS A 6 30.26 13.02 -9.46
C LYS A 6 30.01 11.53 -9.68
N ARG A 7 29.88 11.11 -10.94
CA ARG A 7 29.86 9.69 -11.33
C ARG A 7 31.11 9.40 -12.14
N MET A 8 31.96 8.51 -11.63
CA MET A 8 33.28 8.22 -12.19
C MET A 8 34.13 9.51 -12.33
N SER A 9 34.66 9.79 -13.52
CA SER A 9 35.45 10.97 -13.85
C SER A 9 34.63 12.15 -14.41
N ARG A 10 33.30 12.04 -14.48
CA ARG A 10 32.43 13.09 -15.05
C ARG A 10 31.56 13.75 -13.98
N GLN A 11 31.38 15.05 -14.11
CA GLN A 11 30.49 15.84 -13.26
C GLN A 11 29.14 15.98 -13.97
N ILE A 12 28.10 15.42 -13.37
CA ILE A 12 26.74 15.43 -13.91
C ILE A 12 25.96 16.52 -13.19
N VAL A 13 25.34 17.40 -13.96
CA VAL A 13 24.46 18.46 -13.47
C VAL A 13 23.03 17.93 -13.57
N GLU A 14 22.40 17.67 -12.43
CA GLU A 14 21.01 17.22 -12.39
C GLU A 14 20.13 18.26 -11.71
N LYS A 15 18.91 18.44 -12.24
CA LYS A 15 17.87 19.19 -11.52
C LYS A 15 17.64 18.48 -10.19
N LYS A 16 17.65 19.21 -9.08
CA LYS A 16 17.32 18.64 -7.76
C LYS A 16 15.96 17.93 -7.90
N PRO A 17 15.85 16.64 -7.54
CA PRO A 17 14.59 15.93 -7.64
C PRO A 17 13.57 16.67 -6.77
N GLU A 18 12.47 17.08 -7.40
CA GLU A 18 11.31 17.60 -6.68
C GLU A 18 10.67 16.40 -5.98
N LEU A 19 10.59 16.47 -4.65
CA LEU A 19 9.90 15.45 -3.88
C LEU A 19 8.41 15.55 -4.23
N LYS A 20 7.85 14.48 -4.81
CA LYS A 20 6.42 14.39 -5.08
C LYS A 20 5.67 14.51 -3.76
N ASP A 21 4.63 15.33 -3.71
CA ASP A 21 3.79 15.46 -2.52
C ASP A 21 3.28 14.07 -2.09
N VAL A 22 3.45 13.77 -0.80
CA VAL A 22 3.11 12.49 -0.17
C VAL A 22 1.68 12.47 0.39
N LYS A 23 0.96 13.59 0.26
CA LYS A 23 -0.41 13.81 0.71
C LYS A 23 -1.32 14.31 -0.41
N THR A 24 -1.17 13.77 -1.62
CA THR A 24 -2.18 14.04 -2.66
C THR A 24 -3.54 13.54 -2.17
N GLU A 25 -4.63 14.18 -2.62
CA GLU A 25 -5.99 13.83 -2.21
C GLU A 25 -6.29 12.34 -2.43
N ALA A 26 -5.97 11.82 -3.62
CA ALA A 26 -6.07 10.39 -3.91
C ALA A 26 -5.28 9.52 -2.91
N GLN A 27 -4.06 9.90 -2.51
CA GLN A 27 -3.30 9.14 -1.52
C GLN A 27 -3.93 9.19 -0.12
N LEU A 28 -4.61 10.28 0.23
CA LEU A 28 -5.34 10.40 1.51
C LEU A 28 -6.61 9.55 1.49
N GLU A 29 -7.36 9.56 0.40
CA GLU A 29 -8.52 8.69 0.18
C GLU A 29 -8.13 7.21 0.26
N TRP A 30 -7.02 6.84 -0.40
CA TRP A 30 -6.45 5.50 -0.34
C TRP A 30 -6.11 5.06 1.09
N ARG A 31 -5.45 5.92 1.86
CA ARG A 31 -5.13 5.64 3.28
C ARG A 31 -6.40 5.51 4.13
N HIS A 32 -7.40 6.35 3.87
CA HIS A 32 -8.67 6.32 4.57
C HIS A 32 -9.43 5.01 4.33
N MET A 33 -9.51 4.59 3.07
CA MET A 33 -10.14 3.33 2.68
C MET A 33 -9.40 2.13 3.26
N PHE A 34 -8.07 2.12 3.20
CA PHE A 34 -7.26 1.08 3.82
C PHE A 34 -7.54 0.97 5.33
N ASN A 35 -7.53 2.09 6.05
CA ASN A 35 -7.81 2.10 7.49
C ASN A 35 -9.21 1.57 7.83
N LYS A 36 -10.22 1.91 7.02
CA LYS A 36 -11.59 1.38 7.19
C LYS A 36 -11.62 -0.15 7.02
N VAL A 37 -10.98 -0.68 5.99
CA VAL A 37 -10.94 -2.12 5.76
C VAL A 37 -10.19 -2.85 6.88
N VAL A 38 -9.08 -2.29 7.36
CA VAL A 38 -8.36 -2.86 8.52
C VAL A 38 -9.24 -2.86 9.76
N ALA A 39 -10.01 -1.80 10.01
CA ALA A 39 -10.97 -1.76 11.12
C ALA A 39 -12.03 -2.86 10.99
N LEU A 40 -12.55 -3.11 9.77
CA LEU A 40 -13.48 -4.21 9.52
C LEU A 40 -12.86 -5.57 9.83
N TRP A 41 -11.60 -5.81 9.43
CA TRP A 41 -10.91 -7.05 9.78
C TRP A 41 -10.82 -7.25 11.30
N HIS A 42 -10.50 -6.19 12.05
CA HIS A 42 -10.41 -6.29 13.50
C HIS A 42 -11.76 -6.57 14.16
N ALA A 43 -12.86 -6.07 13.58
CA ALA A 43 -14.21 -6.31 14.05
C ALA A 43 -14.72 -7.74 13.80
N LEU A 44 -14.12 -8.50 12.88
CA LEU A 44 -14.51 -9.89 12.62
C LEU A 44 -14.28 -10.79 13.83
N SER A 45 -15.18 -11.75 14.01
CA SER A 45 -15.06 -12.81 15.01
C SER A 45 -13.90 -13.76 14.69
N PRO A 46 -13.42 -14.56 15.66
CA PRO A 46 -12.41 -15.59 15.41
C PRO A 46 -12.86 -16.62 14.35
N GLU A 47 -14.14 -16.97 14.33
CA GLU A 47 -14.72 -17.92 13.37
C GLU A 47 -14.68 -17.35 11.95
N GLU A 48 -15.12 -16.10 11.76
CA GLU A 48 -15.05 -15.42 10.46
C GLU A 48 -13.60 -15.31 9.98
N LYS A 49 -12.67 -14.95 10.86
CA LYS A 49 -11.23 -14.90 10.53
C LYS A 49 -10.70 -16.27 10.08
N ALA A 50 -11.18 -17.37 10.68
CA ALA A 50 -10.80 -18.72 10.29
C ALA A 50 -11.34 -19.11 8.91
N GLU A 51 -12.54 -18.67 8.55
CA GLU A 51 -13.09 -18.85 7.20
C GLU A 51 -12.24 -18.13 6.16
N TRP A 52 -11.85 -16.88 6.43
CA TRP A 52 -10.95 -16.12 5.57
C TRP A 52 -9.58 -16.80 5.42
N GLU A 53 -9.01 -17.32 6.52
CA GLU A 53 -7.76 -18.07 6.50
C GLU A 53 -7.88 -19.33 5.63
N SER A 54 -8.97 -20.08 5.78
CA SER A 54 -9.24 -21.28 4.96
C SER A 54 -9.33 -20.94 3.47
N ALA A 55 -10.04 -19.86 3.12
CA ALA A 55 -10.17 -19.39 1.73
C ALA A 55 -8.83 -18.88 1.14
N ALA A 56 -7.94 -18.37 1.99
CA ALA A 56 -6.65 -17.81 1.60
C ALA A 56 -5.57 -18.89 1.39
N ARG A 57 -5.63 -20.02 2.13
CA ARG A 57 -4.64 -21.10 2.06
C ARG A 57 -4.35 -21.61 0.63
N PRO A 58 -5.35 -21.91 -0.23
CA PRO A 58 -5.11 -22.34 -1.61
C PRO A 58 -4.38 -21.30 -2.46
N ARG A 59 -4.35 -20.04 -2.03
CA ARG A 59 -3.72 -18.90 -2.72
C ARG A 59 -2.35 -18.56 -2.13
N HIS A 60 -1.84 -19.37 -1.20
CA HIS A 60 -0.59 -19.10 -0.47
C HIS A 60 -0.57 -17.72 0.20
N MET A 61 -1.71 -17.28 0.71
CA MET A 61 -1.88 -16.02 1.42
C MET A 61 -2.47 -16.27 2.82
N THR A 62 -2.29 -15.31 3.71
CA THR A 62 -3.02 -15.28 4.99
C THR A 62 -4.45 -14.79 4.76
N GLY A 63 -5.37 -15.15 5.65
CA GLY A 63 -6.76 -14.69 5.64
C GLY A 63 -6.86 -13.18 5.64
N TYR A 64 -5.98 -12.50 6.39
CA TYR A 64 -5.87 -11.05 6.40
C TYR A 64 -5.51 -10.48 5.02
N ALA A 65 -4.44 -10.98 4.39
CA ALA A 65 -4.01 -10.50 3.08
C ALA A 65 -5.08 -10.75 2.01
N TRP A 66 -5.73 -11.91 2.07
CA TRP A 66 -6.83 -12.24 1.18
C TRP A 66 -8.03 -11.32 1.39
N PHE A 67 -8.47 -11.10 2.63
CA PHE A 67 -9.56 -10.20 2.99
C PHE A 67 -9.32 -8.77 2.46
N LEU A 68 -8.14 -8.20 2.73
CA LEU A 68 -7.76 -6.88 2.22
C LEU A 68 -7.84 -6.82 0.70
N SER A 69 -7.35 -7.86 0.01
CA SER A 69 -7.36 -7.91 -1.46
C SER A 69 -8.76 -7.96 -2.05
N GLN A 70 -9.74 -8.52 -1.34
CA GLN A 70 -11.13 -8.59 -1.80
C GLN A 70 -11.87 -7.29 -1.50
N ALA A 71 -11.68 -6.73 -0.30
CA ALA A 71 -12.35 -5.52 0.14
C ALA A 71 -11.90 -4.24 -0.59
N LEU A 72 -10.72 -4.26 -1.20
CA LEU A 72 -10.16 -3.13 -1.96
C LEU A 72 -10.33 -3.27 -3.49
N ARG A 73 -11.15 -4.21 -3.98
CA ARG A 73 -11.40 -4.43 -5.43
C ARG A 73 -12.73 -3.80 -5.91
N PRO A 74 -12.76 -3.23 -7.14
CA PRO A 74 -11.61 -2.80 -7.92
C PRO A 74 -10.85 -1.72 -7.16
N ASN A 75 -9.53 -1.63 -7.38
CA ASN A 75 -8.74 -0.52 -6.83
C ASN A 75 -9.46 0.80 -7.21
N PRO A 76 -9.91 1.62 -6.25
CA PRO A 76 -10.53 2.91 -6.54
C PRO A 76 -9.59 3.84 -7.32
#